data_AF-A0A511HBU6-F1
#
_entry.id   AF-A0A511HBU6-F1
#
_cell.length_a   1.000
_cell.length_b   1.000
_cell.length_c   1.000
_cell.angle_alpha   90.00
_cell.angle_beta   90.00
_cell.angle_gamma   90.00
#
_symmetry.space_group_name_H-M   'P 1'
#
loop_
_entity.id
_entity.type
_entity.pdbx_description
1 polymer ?
#
loop_
_entity_poly.entity_id
_entity_poly.type
_entity_poly.pdbx_seq_one_letter_code
_entity_poly.pdbx_strand_id
1 'polypeptide(L)'
;MSFTETTDIDTNVRQNNNIIWRNVNIVDLESGSEEVHFIVRNVHEGIRALRLAVRVPETDRQRPFPVNGGRVVVRLPDALFKRWVEAGGKAEGMKMLSEGEFEVVSPEGGVFHELPLGFREEHQLRMFFERSADATPEPYHLEVVQFDQDKPDRESLGGIGYDIYTHGEPKPKQ
;
A
#
# COMPACT_ATOMS: atom_id res chain seq x y z
N MET A 1 15.69 21.46 35.18
CA MET A 1 16.34 21.63 33.87
C MET A 1 15.75 20.56 32.97
N SER A 2 14.74 20.93 32.17
CA SER A 2 14.04 20.03 31.25
C SER A 2 14.87 19.89 29.97
N PHE A 3 15.10 18.66 29.52
CA PHE A 3 15.90 18.38 28.33
C PHE A 3 14.97 18.18 27.11
N THR A 4 15.11 19.11 26.18
CA THR A 4 15.10 18.97 24.72
C THR A 4 13.90 18.29 24.05
N GLU A 5 12.90 19.11 23.69
CA GLU A 5 12.09 18.92 22.49
C GLU A 5 12.76 19.68 21.35
N THR A 6 13.41 18.97 20.43
CA THR A 6 13.57 19.46 19.05
C THR A 6 13.59 18.27 18.10
N THR A 7 12.48 18.16 17.37
CA THR A 7 12.45 18.27 15.91
C THR A 7 13.50 17.47 15.16
N ASP A 8 13.26 16.18 14.97
CA ASP A 8 13.60 15.50 13.71
C ASP A 8 13.10 14.04 13.71
N ILE A 9 11.77 13.87 13.70
CA ILE A 9 11.14 12.58 13.42
C ILE A 9 11.45 12.17 11.96
N ASP A 10 11.58 13.16 11.06
CA ASP A 10 11.82 12.94 9.63
C ASP A 10 13.20 12.34 9.29
N THR A 11 14.23 12.57 10.12
CA THR A 11 15.57 12.02 9.84
C THR A 11 15.71 10.56 10.27
N ASN A 12 15.02 10.16 11.35
CA ASN A 12 15.01 8.76 11.79
C ASN A 12 14.20 7.85 10.86
N VAL A 13 13.17 8.38 10.18
CA VAL A 13 12.41 7.63 9.16
C VAL A 13 13.23 7.38 7.89
N ARG A 14 14.15 8.28 7.55
CA ARG A 14 14.95 8.17 6.31
C ARG A 14 16.15 7.24 6.41
N GLN A 15 16.76 7.10 7.58
CA GLN A 15 18.00 6.30 7.75
C GLN A 15 17.78 4.83 8.13
N ASN A 16 16.59 4.43 8.56
CA ASN A 16 16.35 3.06 9.04
C ASN A 16 15.85 2.08 7.96
N ASN A 17 16.02 2.43 6.68
CA ASN A 17 15.26 1.87 5.56
C ASN A 17 16.05 0.90 4.67
N ASN A 18 17.07 0.21 5.19
CA ASN A 18 17.98 -0.56 4.31
C ASN A 18 18.27 -2.02 4.66
N ILE A 19 17.52 -2.71 5.54
CA ILE A 19 17.52 -4.18 5.63
C ILE A 19 16.16 -4.65 6.18
N ILE A 20 15.35 -5.37 5.37
CA ILE A 20 14.18 -6.19 5.73
C ILE A 20 13.44 -5.75 7.03
N TRP A 21 12.70 -4.64 6.99
CA TRP A 21 11.79 -4.25 8.06
C TRP A 21 10.42 -3.88 7.46
N ARG A 22 9.43 -4.75 7.69
CA ARG A 22 8.02 -4.50 7.37
C ARG A 22 7.50 -3.50 8.40
N ASN A 23 7.38 -2.24 8.04
CA ASN A 23 6.49 -1.36 8.79
C ASN A 23 5.09 -1.97 8.70
N VAL A 24 4.41 -2.06 9.83
CA VAL A 24 2.99 -2.45 9.89
C VAL A 24 2.22 -1.21 10.30
N ASN A 25 1.26 -0.80 9.49
CA ASN A 25 0.31 0.25 9.80
C ASN A 25 -0.98 -0.40 10.28
N ILE A 26 -1.59 0.20 11.29
CA ILE A 26 -2.93 -0.17 11.74
C ILE A 26 -3.92 0.64 10.91
N VAL A 27 -4.98 -0.03 10.46
CA VAL A 27 -6.16 0.60 9.85
C VAL A 27 -7.36 0.25 10.72
N ASP A 28 -7.95 1.24 11.37
CA ASP A 28 -9.12 1.11 12.23
C ASP A 28 -10.37 1.66 11.54
N LEU A 29 -11.25 0.74 11.12
CA LEU A 29 -12.48 1.03 10.42
C LEU A 29 -13.70 1.07 11.35
N GLU A 30 -13.53 1.34 12.66
CA GLU A 30 -14.66 1.58 13.58
C GLU A 30 -15.58 2.71 13.07
N SER A 31 -15.00 3.77 12.50
CA SER A 31 -15.71 4.89 11.83
C SER A 31 -16.30 4.52 10.47
N GLY A 32 -15.98 3.34 9.93
CA GLY A 32 -16.45 2.82 8.64
C GLY A 32 -15.46 2.98 7.48
N SER A 33 -14.56 3.96 7.52
CA SER A 33 -13.52 4.13 6.50
C SER A 33 -12.28 4.85 7.03
N GLU A 34 -11.15 4.60 6.38
CA GLU A 34 -9.87 5.25 6.66
C GLU A 34 -9.07 5.46 5.37
N GLU A 35 -8.34 6.59 5.30
CA GLU A 35 -7.39 6.89 4.25
C GLU A 35 -5.96 6.80 4.78
N VAL A 36 -5.10 6.08 4.05
CA VAL A 36 -3.67 5.98 4.34
C VAL A 36 -2.84 6.32 3.11
N HIS A 37 -1.55 6.53 3.32
CA HIS A 37 -0.62 6.94 2.27
C HIS A 37 0.53 5.95 2.11
N PHE A 38 0.94 5.73 0.87
CA PHE A 38 2.10 4.94 0.53
C PHE A 38 3.00 5.69 -0.46
N ILE A 39 4.31 5.72 -0.23
CA ILE A 39 5.26 6.36 -1.14
C ILE A 39 5.85 5.31 -2.06
N VAL A 40 5.60 5.45 -3.36
CA VAL A 40 6.32 4.73 -4.41
C VAL A 40 7.50 5.58 -4.87
N ARG A 41 8.71 5.02 -4.93
CA ARG A 41 9.92 5.78 -5.28
C ARG A 41 10.93 4.98 -6.08
N ASN A 42 11.67 5.64 -6.97
CA ASN A 42 12.81 5.04 -7.64
C ASN A 42 14.13 5.50 -7.02
N VAL A 43 14.84 4.56 -6.38
CA VAL A 43 16.15 4.80 -5.76
C VAL A 43 17.33 4.54 -6.69
N HIS A 44 17.08 3.98 -7.89
CA HIS A 44 18.11 3.61 -8.87
C HIS A 44 18.27 4.69 -9.94
N GLU A 45 19.50 4.83 -10.44
CA GLU A 45 19.80 5.77 -11.52
C GLU A 45 19.02 5.45 -12.81
N GLY A 46 18.62 6.51 -13.50
CA GLY A 46 17.82 6.45 -14.72
C GLY A 46 16.32 6.25 -14.47
N ILE A 47 15.56 6.16 -15.57
CA ILE A 47 14.14 5.81 -15.51
C ILE A 47 14.03 4.31 -15.24
N ARG A 48 13.09 3.93 -14.36
CA ARG A 48 12.75 2.54 -14.07
C ARG A 48 11.26 2.32 -14.14
N ALA A 49 10.89 1.17 -14.69
CA ALA A 49 9.58 0.61 -14.56
C ALA A 49 9.49 -0.09 -13.20
N LEU A 50 8.54 0.29 -12.37
CA LEU A 50 8.28 -0.33 -11.08
C LEU A 50 7.01 -1.16 -11.15
N ARG A 51 6.99 -2.22 -10.35
CA ARG A 51 5.80 -3.01 -10.06
C ARG A 51 5.32 -2.66 -8.67
N LEU A 52 4.04 -2.33 -8.53
CA LEU A 52 3.40 -2.12 -7.24
C LEU A 52 2.33 -3.19 -7.04
N ALA A 53 2.49 -4.01 -6.00
CA ALA A 53 1.55 -5.06 -5.69
C ALA A 53 0.86 -4.77 -4.35
N VAL A 54 -0.46 -4.70 -4.39
CA VAL A 54 -1.33 -4.89 -3.23
C VAL A 54 -1.57 -6.38 -3.09
N ARG A 55 -1.23 -6.99 -1.94
CA ARG A 55 -1.24 -8.44 -1.76
C ARG A 55 -2.03 -8.81 -0.53
N VAL A 56 -2.83 -9.86 -0.63
CA VAL A 56 -3.35 -10.55 0.55
C VAL A 56 -2.38 -11.68 0.91
N PRO A 57 -1.86 -11.73 2.15
CA PRO A 57 -1.01 -12.83 2.62
C PRO A 57 -1.69 -14.19 2.43
N GLU A 58 -0.92 -15.24 2.18
CA GLU A 58 -1.47 -16.57 1.89
C GLU A 58 -2.34 -17.11 3.04
N THR A 59 -1.98 -16.76 4.28
CA THR A 59 -2.72 -17.10 5.51
C THR A 59 -4.13 -16.54 5.54
N ASP A 60 -4.36 -15.43 4.83
CA ASP A 60 -5.62 -14.67 4.85
C ASP A 60 -6.45 -14.87 3.59
N ARG A 61 -5.95 -15.64 2.61
CA ARG A 61 -6.66 -15.91 1.33
C ARG A 61 -7.99 -16.66 1.50
N GLN A 62 -8.26 -17.26 2.66
CA GLN A 62 -9.57 -17.85 2.96
C GLN A 62 -10.63 -16.79 3.31
N ARG A 63 -10.20 -15.59 3.73
CA ARG A 63 -11.06 -14.46 4.08
C ARG A 63 -10.37 -13.13 3.70
N PRO A 64 -10.05 -12.91 2.42
CA PRO A 64 -9.32 -11.74 1.97
C PRO A 64 -10.13 -10.45 2.21
N PHE A 65 -9.48 -9.40 2.70
CA PHE A 65 -10.16 -8.13 2.97
C PHE A 65 -10.93 -7.56 1.76
N PRO A 66 -10.35 -7.48 0.54
CA PRO A 66 -11.05 -6.90 -0.62
C PRO A 66 -12.33 -7.65 -1.07
N VAL A 67 -12.56 -8.87 -0.55
CA VAL A 67 -13.75 -9.68 -0.90
C VAL A 67 -14.68 -9.85 0.30
N ASN A 68 -14.14 -9.98 1.51
CA ASN A 68 -14.92 -10.34 2.71
C ASN A 68 -14.96 -9.24 3.77
N GLY A 69 -13.95 -8.38 3.85
CA GLY A 69 -13.84 -7.36 4.89
C GLY A 69 -14.29 -5.98 4.46
N GLY A 70 -14.22 -5.68 3.18
CA GLY A 70 -14.43 -4.33 2.71
C GLY A 70 -13.89 -4.06 1.32
N ARG A 71 -13.69 -2.78 1.05
CA ARG A 71 -13.17 -2.27 -0.23
C ARG A 71 -11.81 -1.65 -0.01
N VAL A 72 -10.92 -1.85 -0.98
CA VAL A 72 -9.63 -1.16 -1.05
C VAL A 72 -9.58 -0.40 -2.37
N VAL A 73 -9.49 0.93 -2.29
CA VAL A 73 -9.34 1.79 -3.45
C VAL A 73 -7.96 2.43 -3.43
N VAL A 74 -7.18 2.22 -4.48
CA VAL A 74 -5.87 2.83 -4.70
C VAL A 74 -6.03 3.98 -5.67
N ARG A 75 -5.52 5.15 -5.29
CA ARG A 75 -5.50 6.34 -6.14
C ARG A 75 -4.07 6.75 -6.49
N LEU A 76 -3.78 6.71 -7.79
CA LEU A 76 -2.56 7.23 -8.38
C LEU A 76 -2.68 8.76 -8.57
N PRO A 77 -1.62 9.54 -8.27
CA PRO A 77 -1.58 10.95 -8.66
C PRO A 77 -1.64 11.11 -10.18
N ASP A 78 -2.32 12.16 -10.66
CA ASP A 78 -2.57 12.41 -12.08
C ASP A 78 -1.30 12.32 -12.95
N ALA A 79 -0.17 12.85 -12.46
CA ALA A 79 1.10 12.83 -13.17
C ALA A 79 1.68 11.41 -13.33
N LEU A 80 1.49 10.54 -12.34
CA LEU A 80 1.91 9.15 -12.41
C LEU A 80 0.92 8.33 -13.25
N PHE A 81 -0.39 8.54 -13.07
CA PHE A 81 -1.43 7.87 -13.82
C PHE A 81 -1.28 8.08 -15.33
N LYS A 82 -1.11 9.34 -15.78
CA LYS A 82 -0.93 9.66 -17.20
C LYS A 82 0.26 8.93 -17.83
N ARG A 83 1.41 8.95 -17.16
CA ARG A 83 2.62 8.26 -17.66
C ARG A 83 2.49 6.75 -17.63
N TRP A 84 1.80 6.21 -16.63
CA TRP A 84 1.51 4.78 -16.57
C TRP A 84 0.58 4.32 -17.70
N VAL A 85 -0.43 5.12 -18.05
CA VAL A 85 -1.28 4.87 -19.23
C VAL A 85 -0.46 4.92 -20.52
N GLU A 86 0.44 5.89 -20.67
CA GLU A 86 1.37 5.98 -21.81
C GLU A 86 2.32 4.77 -21.89
N ALA A 87 2.70 4.20 -20.74
CA ALA A 87 3.51 2.98 -20.63
C ALA A 87 2.71 1.67 -20.84
N GLY A 88 1.41 1.76 -21.13
CA GLY A 88 0.54 0.61 -21.48
C GLY A 88 -0.57 0.32 -20.48
N GLY A 89 -0.60 0.98 -19.31
CA GLY A 89 -1.76 0.98 -18.41
C GLY A 89 -2.17 -0.40 -17.88
N LYS A 90 -1.22 -1.33 -17.70
CA LYS A 90 -1.53 -2.71 -17.32
C LYS A 90 -1.70 -2.86 -15.80
N ALA A 91 -2.90 -3.28 -15.38
CA ALA A 91 -3.20 -3.69 -14.02
C ALA A 91 -3.85 -5.09 -13.98
N GLU A 92 -3.56 -5.86 -12.93
CA GLU A 92 -4.13 -7.18 -12.67
C GLU A 92 -4.85 -7.18 -11.31
N GLY A 93 -5.94 -7.92 -11.18
CA GLY A 93 -6.71 -8.01 -9.91
C GLY A 93 -7.41 -6.71 -9.48
N MET A 94 -7.44 -5.70 -10.35
CA MET A 94 -8.06 -4.40 -10.08
C MET A 94 -9.09 -4.01 -11.13
N LYS A 95 -10.05 -3.18 -10.72
CA LYS A 95 -11.04 -2.55 -11.57
C LYS A 95 -10.89 -1.04 -11.49
N MET A 96 -10.73 -0.37 -12.63
CA MET A 96 -10.72 1.10 -12.67
C MET A 96 -12.13 1.64 -12.39
N LEU A 97 -12.26 2.53 -11.42
CA LEU A 97 -13.51 3.21 -11.05
C LEU A 97 -13.66 4.55 -11.79
N SER A 98 -12.57 5.31 -11.80
CA SER A 98 -12.44 6.61 -12.45
C SER A 98 -10.97 6.83 -12.84
N GLU A 99 -10.64 7.96 -13.46
CA GLU A 99 -9.25 8.27 -13.83
C GLU A 99 -8.33 8.26 -12.60
N GLY A 100 -7.33 7.37 -12.61
CA GLY A 100 -6.38 7.23 -11.51
C GLY A 100 -6.91 6.50 -10.27
N GLU A 101 -8.17 6.05 -10.24
CA GLU A 101 -8.77 5.36 -9.09
C GLU A 101 -9.11 3.91 -9.42
N PHE A 102 -8.60 2.98 -8.61
CA PHE A 102 -8.67 1.55 -8.85
C PHE A 102 -9.14 0.81 -7.60
N GLU A 103 -10.18 0.01 -7.74
CA GLU A 103 -10.63 -0.91 -6.70
C GLU A 103 -9.92 -2.25 -6.84
N VAL A 104 -9.40 -2.79 -5.73
CA VAL A 104 -8.88 -4.16 -5.67
C VAL A 104 -10.06 -5.11 -5.60
N VAL A 105 -10.16 -6.04 -6.56
CA VAL A 105 -11.32 -6.95 -6.69
C VAL A 105 -10.93 -8.43 -6.66
N SER A 106 -9.63 -8.76 -6.73
CA SER A 106 -9.15 -10.14 -6.62
C SER A 106 -8.86 -10.52 -5.16
N PRO A 107 -9.12 -11.79 -4.77
CA PRO A 107 -8.80 -12.30 -3.45
C PRO A 107 -7.30 -12.37 -3.16
N GLU A 108 -6.46 -12.43 -4.19
CA GLU A 108 -4.99 -12.38 -4.07
C GLU A 108 -4.46 -10.94 -3.93
N GLY A 109 -5.28 -9.94 -4.26
CA GLY A 109 -4.92 -8.53 -4.31
C GLY A 109 -4.87 -7.99 -5.74
N GLY A 110 -4.01 -7.01 -6.00
CA GLY A 110 -3.87 -6.41 -7.32
C GLY A 110 -2.47 -5.92 -7.61
N VAL A 111 -2.11 -5.81 -8.88
CA VAL A 111 -0.78 -5.38 -9.32
C VAL A 111 -0.88 -4.30 -10.38
N PHE A 112 -0.17 -3.18 -10.19
CA PHE A 112 0.19 -2.25 -11.26
C PHE A 112 1.53 -2.66 -11.85
N HIS A 113 1.59 -2.79 -13.18
CA HIS A 113 2.82 -3.05 -13.91
C HIS A 113 3.32 -1.78 -14.59
N GLU A 114 4.63 -1.72 -14.85
CA GLU A 114 5.24 -0.67 -15.69
C GLU A 114 4.97 0.76 -15.18
N LEU A 115 4.98 0.99 -13.85
CA LEU A 115 4.90 2.35 -13.30
C LEU A 115 6.21 3.08 -13.58
N PRO A 116 6.25 4.09 -14.47
CA PRO A 116 7.51 4.70 -14.88
C PRO A 116 7.91 5.82 -13.91
N LEU A 117 9.04 5.65 -13.23
CA LEU A 117 9.60 6.65 -12.32
C LEU A 117 11.03 7.01 -12.71
N GLY A 118 11.32 8.31 -12.78
CA GLY A 118 12.66 8.86 -12.97
C GLY A 118 13.55 8.68 -11.74
N PHE A 119 14.85 8.98 -11.88
CA PHE A 119 15.80 8.85 -10.77
C PHE A 119 15.42 9.77 -9.59
N ARG A 120 15.34 9.20 -8.39
CA ARG A 120 14.92 9.89 -7.15
C ARG A 120 13.51 10.48 -7.21
N GLU A 121 12.73 10.08 -8.20
CA GLU A 121 11.34 10.45 -8.26
C GLU A 121 10.54 9.64 -7.25
N GLU A 122 9.63 10.30 -6.55
CA GLU A 122 8.69 9.69 -5.61
C GLU A 122 7.28 10.26 -5.80
N HIS A 123 6.29 9.40 -5.58
CA HIS A 123 4.87 9.76 -5.63
C HIS A 123 4.17 9.19 -4.40
N GLN A 124 3.30 10.01 -3.80
CA GLN A 124 2.43 9.56 -2.72
C GLN A 124 1.13 9.03 -3.32
N LEU A 125 0.86 7.75 -3.09
CA LEU A 125 -0.40 7.10 -3.41
C LEU A 125 -1.34 7.26 -2.23
N ARG A 126 -2.63 7.44 -2.52
CA ARG A 126 -3.69 7.37 -1.51
C ARG A 126 -4.35 6.00 -1.57
N MET A 127 -4.61 5.43 -0.42
CA MET A 127 -5.33 4.18 -0.28
C MET A 127 -6.51 4.39 0.65
N PHE A 128 -7.69 4.01 0.20
CA PHE A 128 -8.92 4.12 0.96
C PHE A 128 -9.39 2.72 1.32
N PHE A 129 -9.64 2.52 2.61
CA PHE A 129 -10.21 1.31 3.16
C PHE A 129 -11.63 1.63 3.62
N GLU A 130 -12.59 0.83 3.18
CA GLU A 130 -13.99 0.97 3.61
C GLU A 130 -14.48 -0.37 4.12
N ARG A 131 -15.12 -0.38 5.27
CA ARG A 131 -15.64 -1.61 5.90
C ARG A 131 -16.91 -2.10 5.20
N SER A 132 -17.01 -3.40 4.95
CA SER A 132 -18.25 -4.07 4.58
C SER A 132 -19.13 -4.36 5.80
N ALA A 133 -20.45 -4.36 5.63
CA ALA A 133 -21.37 -4.82 6.67
C ALA A 133 -21.17 -6.31 7.04
N ASP A 134 -20.60 -7.10 6.13
CA ASP A 134 -20.29 -8.52 6.32
C ASP A 134 -18.92 -8.78 6.96
N ALA A 135 -18.20 -7.71 7.33
CA ALA A 135 -16.91 -7.82 7.97
C ALA A 135 -17.01 -8.58 9.30
N THR A 136 -16.01 -9.43 9.58
CA THR A 136 -15.91 -10.17 10.84
C THR A 136 -14.92 -9.46 11.77
N PRO A 137 -14.98 -9.68 13.10
CA PRO A 137 -14.13 -9.00 14.07
C PRO A 137 -12.67 -9.45 14.06
N GLU A 138 -12.34 -10.56 13.41
CA GLU A 138 -10.95 -10.99 13.24
C GLU A 138 -10.19 -10.02 12.33
N PRO A 139 -8.94 -9.63 12.68
CA PRO A 139 -8.15 -8.71 11.88
C PRO A 139 -7.92 -9.28 10.49
N TYR A 140 -7.83 -8.39 9.50
CA TYR A 140 -7.43 -8.74 8.14
C TYR A 140 -6.04 -8.20 7.85
N HIS A 141 -5.28 -8.90 7.03
CA HIS A 141 -3.95 -8.45 6.64
C HIS A 141 -3.88 -8.11 5.15
N LEU A 142 -3.15 -7.04 4.84
CA LEU A 142 -2.87 -6.61 3.47
C LEU A 142 -1.43 -6.09 3.40
N GLU A 143 -0.75 -6.33 2.29
CA GLU A 143 0.60 -5.82 2.06
C GLU A 143 0.61 -4.95 0.82
N VAL A 144 1.39 -3.87 0.83
CA VAL A 144 1.71 -3.09 -0.37
C VAL A 144 3.20 -3.12 -0.56
N VAL A 145 3.63 -3.68 -1.69
CA VAL A 145 5.04 -3.97 -1.92
C VAL A 145 5.46 -3.49 -3.30
N GLN A 146 6.60 -2.81 -3.34
CA GLN A 146 7.21 -2.29 -4.54
C GLN A 146 8.38 -3.18 -4.98
N PHE A 147 8.45 -3.45 -6.28
CA PHE A 147 9.54 -4.19 -6.91
C PHE A 147 10.07 -3.42 -8.13
N ASP A 148 11.32 -3.72 -8.48
CA ASP A 148 11.80 -3.45 -9.83
C ASP A 148 11.06 -4.42 -10.80
N GLN A 149 10.48 -3.88 -11.87
CA GLN A 149 9.70 -4.65 -12.83
C GLN A 149 10.53 -5.73 -13.53
N ASP A 150 11.81 -5.46 -13.79
CA ASP A 150 12.74 -6.37 -14.49
C ASP A 150 13.33 -7.43 -13.54
N LYS A 151 13.23 -7.20 -12.23
CA LYS A 151 13.75 -8.09 -11.20
C LYS A 151 12.75 -8.25 -10.05
N PRO A 152 11.53 -8.75 -10.33
CA PRO A 152 10.49 -8.86 -9.31
C PRO A 152 10.83 -9.89 -8.23
N ASP A 153 11.72 -10.84 -8.54
CA ASP A 153 12.19 -11.89 -7.63
C ASP A 153 13.42 -11.45 -6.80
N ARG A 154 13.96 -10.24 -7.05
CA ARG A 154 14.94 -9.62 -6.15
C ARG A 154 14.23 -9.05 -4.92
N GLU A 155 15.00 -8.85 -3.86
CA GLU A 155 14.59 -8.17 -2.63
C GLU A 155 13.72 -6.93 -2.95
N SER A 156 12.55 -6.85 -2.33
CA SER A 156 11.59 -5.76 -2.55
C SER A 156 12.26 -4.40 -2.36
N LEU A 157 11.94 -3.42 -3.21
CA LEU A 157 12.46 -2.05 -3.08
C LEU A 157 11.87 -1.28 -1.89
N GLY A 158 10.77 -1.78 -1.36
CA GLY A 158 10.08 -1.26 -0.19
C GLY A 158 8.70 -1.89 -0.07
N GLY A 159 8.11 -1.78 1.11
CA GLY A 159 6.75 -2.22 1.34
C GLY A 159 6.26 -1.93 2.74
N ILE A 160 4.96 -2.10 2.93
CA ILE A 160 4.27 -1.89 4.19
C ILE A 160 3.18 -2.94 4.36
N GLY A 161 3.02 -3.46 5.56
CA GLY A 161 1.88 -4.29 5.97
C GLY A 161 0.79 -3.41 6.58
N TYR A 162 -0.45 -3.86 6.46
CA TYR A 162 -1.61 -3.26 7.09
C TYR A 162 -2.34 -4.31 7.90
N ASP A 163 -2.51 -4.03 9.20
CA ASP A 163 -3.39 -4.77 10.10
C ASP A 163 -4.71 -4.00 10.15
N ILE A 164 -5.77 -4.60 9.59
CA ILE A 164 -7.05 -3.93 9.37
C ILE A 164 -8.07 -4.46 10.38
N TYR A 165 -8.57 -3.57 11.23
CA TYR A 165 -9.60 -3.84 12.22
C TYR A 165 -10.93 -3.22 11.79
N THR A 166 -12.00 -4.00 11.82
CA THR A 166 -13.32 -3.59 11.34
C THR A 166 -14.28 -3.22 12.48
N HIS A 167 -13.87 -3.43 13.74
CA HIS A 167 -14.67 -3.18 14.94
C HIS A 167 -13.83 -2.52 16.05
N GLY A 168 -12.83 -1.71 15.68
CA GLY A 168 -11.84 -1.19 16.61
C GLY A 168 -10.71 -2.18 16.88
N GLU A 169 -9.53 -1.66 17.24
CA GLU A 169 -8.46 -2.52 17.76
C GLU A 169 -8.91 -3.25 19.05
N PRO A 170 -8.56 -4.54 19.22
CA PRO A 170 -8.83 -5.23 20.46
C PRO A 170 -8.04 -4.57 21.58
N LYS A 171 -8.75 -3.88 22.49
CA LYS A 171 -8.14 -3.30 23.69
C LYS A 171 -7.39 -4.42 24.44
N PRO A 172 -6.13 -4.20 24.87
CA PRO A 172 -5.42 -5.19 25.65
C PRO A 172 -6.24 -5.51 26.89
N LYS A 173 -6.42 -6.81 27.18
CA LYS A 173 -7.06 -7.26 28.41
C LYS A 173 -6.24 -6.70 29.58
N GLN A 174 -6.84 -5.82 30.38
CA GLN A 174 -6.28 -5.37 31.66
C GLN A 174 -6.27 -6.52 32.67
#